data_AF-A0A4W5P5L0-F1
#
_entry.id   AF-A0A4W5P5L0-F1
#
_cell.length_a   1.000
_cell.length_b   1.000
_cell.length_c   1.000
_cell.angle_alpha   90.00
_cell.angle_beta   90.00
_cell.angle_gamma   90.00
#
_symmetry.space_group_name_H-M   'P 1'
#
loop_
_entity.id
_entity.type
_entity.pdbx_description
1 polymer ?
#
loop_
_entity_poly.entity_id
_entity_poly.type
_entity_poly.pdbx_seq_one_letter_code
_entity_poly.pdbx_strand_id
1 'polypeptide(L)'
;MCTCSNNIVDCRGKGLTAIPANLPDTMAEIRLEQNGIKSVPPGTFSPYKKLRRIDLSNNQISEIAPDAFQGLRSLNSLVLYGNKITELPKGVFDGLYSLQLLLLNANKIHCVRANAFTDLQNLSLLSLYDNKIQTVAKGTFASLRAIQTLHLAQNPFICDCNLKWLADYLRSNPIETSGARCASPRRLANKRIGQIKSKKFRCSAKEQYFIPGTEDVRLNNECNSDPVCPPKCRCESNVVDCSNLRLNKIPEHIPSSTTEL
;
A
#
# COMPACT_ATOMS: atom_id res chain seq x y z
N MET A 1 7.66 18.88 23.71
CA MET A 1 6.36 19.55 23.48
C MET A 1 6.26 19.98 22.03
N CYS A 2 5.11 19.80 21.39
CA CYS A 2 4.85 20.27 20.03
C CYS A 2 4.62 21.78 20.00
N THR A 3 4.77 22.40 18.83
CA THR A 3 4.49 23.83 18.62
C THR A 3 3.35 24.00 17.63
N CYS A 4 2.41 24.89 17.94
CA CYS A 4 1.26 25.17 17.10
C CYS A 4 1.34 26.62 16.59
N SER A 5 1.43 26.82 15.28
CA SER A 5 1.51 28.14 14.66
C SER A 5 0.87 28.11 13.28
N ASN A 6 0.03 29.11 12.94
CA ASN A 6 -0.60 29.23 11.62
C ASN A 6 -1.31 27.96 11.12
N ASN A 7 -2.05 27.27 12.00
CA ASN A 7 -2.70 25.97 11.72
C ASN A 7 -1.73 24.82 11.39
N ILE A 8 -0.45 24.97 11.71
CA ILE A 8 0.57 23.92 11.60
C ILE A 8 0.88 23.41 13.00
N VAL A 9 0.75 22.10 13.18
CA VAL A 9 1.18 21.38 14.40
C VAL A 9 2.53 20.72 14.09
N ASP A 10 3.60 21.22 14.72
CA ASP A 10 4.95 20.71 14.56
C ASP A 10 5.39 19.90 15.79
N CYS A 11 5.48 18.58 15.62
CA CYS A 11 5.84 17.59 16.61
C CYS A 11 7.12 16.81 16.21
N ARG A 12 7.94 17.37 15.33
CA ARG A 12 9.11 16.67 14.75
C ARG A 12 10.20 16.39 15.76
N GLY A 13 10.81 15.21 15.69
CA GLY A 13 12.00 14.89 16.48
C GLY A 13 11.77 14.93 18.00
N LYS A 14 10.53 14.75 18.48
CA LYS A 14 10.17 14.87 19.89
C LYS A 14 10.22 13.54 20.64
N GLY A 15 10.63 12.46 19.99
CA GLY A 15 10.67 11.12 20.59
C GLY A 15 9.29 10.53 20.85
N LEU A 16 8.27 10.97 20.11
CA LEU A 16 6.89 10.49 20.28
C LEU A 16 6.78 9.03 19.87
N THR A 17 6.15 8.21 20.69
CA THR A 17 5.86 6.80 20.37
C THR A 17 4.45 6.58 19.84
N ALA A 18 3.60 7.60 19.93
CA ALA A 18 2.22 7.61 19.45
C ALA A 18 1.84 9.00 18.96
N ILE A 19 0.78 9.08 18.16
CA ILE A 19 0.20 10.34 17.68
C ILE A 19 -0.48 11.04 18.87
N PRO A 20 -0.16 12.32 19.17
CA PRO A 20 -0.77 13.04 20.27
C PRO A 20 -2.29 13.19 20.07
N ALA A 21 -3.05 13.06 21.16
CA ALA A 21 -4.48 13.37 21.19
C ALA A 21 -4.73 14.88 21.34
N ASN A 22 -5.98 15.30 21.12
CA ASN A 22 -6.46 16.66 21.35
C ASN A 22 -5.69 17.73 20.55
N LEU A 23 -5.50 17.48 19.25
CA LEU A 23 -4.90 18.44 18.34
C LEU A 23 -5.93 19.52 17.93
N PRO A 24 -5.49 20.73 17.51
CA PRO A 24 -6.41 21.78 17.12
C PRO A 24 -7.26 21.40 15.88
N ASP A 25 -8.59 21.52 15.99
CA ASP A 25 -9.53 21.19 14.90
C ASP A 25 -9.32 22.02 13.62
N THR A 26 -8.70 23.19 13.75
CA THR A 26 -8.40 24.09 12.62
C THR A 26 -7.11 23.74 11.89
N MET A 27 -6.36 22.73 12.35
CA MET A 27 -5.06 22.41 11.76
C MET A 27 -5.17 22.04 10.28
N ALA A 28 -4.28 22.61 9.48
CA ALA A 28 -4.13 22.34 8.05
C ALA A 28 -2.93 21.42 7.78
N GLU A 29 -1.96 21.37 8.69
CA GLU A 29 -0.76 20.57 8.53
C GLU A 29 -0.33 19.99 9.88
N ILE A 30 0.02 18.70 9.87
CA ILE A 30 0.62 18.03 11.01
C ILE A 30 1.95 17.39 10.60
N ARG A 31 2.99 17.70 11.36
CA ARG A 31 4.37 17.22 11.18
C ARG A 31 4.78 16.34 12.34
N LEU A 32 4.81 15.04 12.10
CA LEU A 32 5.15 14.00 13.08
C LEU A 32 6.40 13.23 12.65
N GLU A 33 7.18 13.73 11.69
CA GLU A 33 8.37 13.05 11.21
C GLU A 33 9.49 12.94 12.26
N GLN A 34 10.37 11.95 12.05
CA GLN A 34 11.53 11.70 12.91
C GLN A 34 11.13 11.37 14.37
N ASN A 35 10.10 10.53 14.54
CA ASN A 35 9.64 10.05 15.85
C ASN A 35 9.73 8.51 15.93
N GLY A 36 9.20 7.93 17.00
CA GLY A 36 9.13 6.48 17.24
C GLY A 36 7.71 5.90 17.11
N ILE A 37 6.84 6.52 16.32
CA ILE A 37 5.43 6.12 16.18
C ILE A 37 5.36 4.75 15.50
N LYS A 38 4.61 3.80 16.09
CA LYS A 38 4.54 2.41 15.64
C LYS A 38 3.29 2.06 14.83
N SER A 39 2.21 2.81 15.01
CA SER A 39 0.96 2.57 14.31
C SER A 39 0.17 3.86 14.13
N VAL A 40 -0.77 3.84 13.19
CA VAL A 40 -1.79 4.89 13.02
C VAL A 40 -3.15 4.31 13.44
N PRO A 41 -3.65 4.64 14.64
CA PRO A 41 -4.90 4.09 15.17
C PRO A 41 -6.15 4.43 14.34
N PRO A 42 -7.26 3.71 14.56
CA PRO A 42 -8.54 3.97 13.91
C PRO A 42 -9.01 5.41 14.08
N GLY A 43 -9.52 6.00 13.01
CA GLY A 43 -10.08 7.35 13.00
C GLY A 43 -9.15 8.47 13.45
N THR A 44 -7.83 8.24 13.58
CA THR A 44 -6.89 9.21 14.19
C THR A 44 -6.98 10.59 13.57
N PHE A 45 -7.08 10.67 12.24
CA PHE A 45 -7.15 11.95 11.53
C PHE A 45 -8.57 12.36 11.12
N SER A 46 -9.55 11.47 11.28
CA SER A 46 -10.92 11.67 10.82
C SER A 46 -11.58 12.96 11.33
N PRO A 47 -11.36 13.44 12.57
CA PRO A 47 -11.94 14.70 13.03
C PRO A 47 -11.44 15.95 12.27
N TYR A 48 -10.20 15.93 11.77
CA TYR A 48 -9.51 17.14 11.30
C TYR A 48 -9.75 17.41 9.80
N LYS A 49 -10.98 17.77 9.44
CA LYS A 49 -11.45 17.93 8.05
C LYS A 49 -10.72 19.00 7.22
N LYS A 50 -9.99 19.91 7.89
CA LYS A 50 -9.18 20.97 7.26
C LYS A 50 -7.74 20.53 6.94
N LEU A 51 -7.33 19.33 7.33
CA LEU A 51 -6.01 18.81 7.03
C LEU A 51 -5.76 18.77 5.52
N ARG A 52 -4.63 19.34 5.12
CA ARG A 52 -4.08 19.37 3.77
C ARG A 52 -2.78 18.58 3.68
N ARG A 53 -2.03 18.46 4.77
CA ARG A 53 -0.78 17.71 4.80
C ARG A 53 -0.60 16.92 6.09
N ILE A 54 -0.23 15.66 5.95
CA ILE A 54 0.19 14.78 7.04
C ILE A 54 1.60 14.28 6.72
N ASP A 55 2.55 14.58 7.60
CA ASP A 55 3.92 14.05 7.53
C ASP A 55 4.18 13.09 8.67
N LEU A 56 4.30 11.81 8.35
CA LEU A 56 4.59 10.69 9.25
C LEU A 56 5.91 10.01 8.86
N SER A 57 6.76 10.67 8.08
CA SER A 57 8.00 10.09 7.58
C SER A 57 9.02 9.77 8.68
N ASN A 58 9.91 8.81 8.42
CA ASN A 58 10.99 8.43 9.34
C ASN A 58 10.45 8.10 10.76
N ASN A 59 9.44 7.23 10.82
CA ASN A 59 8.89 6.67 12.04
C ASN A 59 9.11 5.14 12.05
N GLN A 60 8.40 4.42 12.92
CA GLN A 60 8.46 2.97 13.00
C GLN A 60 7.11 2.32 12.65
N ILE A 61 6.31 2.98 11.81
CA ILE A 61 4.93 2.57 11.54
C ILE A 61 4.94 1.23 10.79
N SER A 62 4.38 0.20 11.41
CA SER A 62 4.14 -1.11 10.77
C SER A 62 2.67 -1.32 10.42
N GLU A 63 1.76 -0.66 11.14
CA GLU A 63 0.32 -0.87 11.03
C GLU A 63 -0.42 0.47 10.85
N ILE A 64 -1.40 0.47 9.96
CA ILE A 64 -2.29 1.61 9.70
C ILE A 64 -3.71 1.08 9.76
N ALA A 65 -4.60 1.73 10.51
CA ALA A 65 -6.01 1.35 10.51
C ALA A 65 -6.67 1.69 9.16
N PRO A 66 -7.62 0.88 8.65
CA PRO A 66 -8.31 1.13 7.39
C PRO A 66 -9.01 2.49 7.29
N ASP A 67 -9.48 3.01 8.42
CA ASP A 67 -10.22 4.28 8.54
C ASP A 67 -9.34 5.43 9.06
N ALA A 68 -8.02 5.23 9.17
CA ALA A 68 -7.08 6.22 9.73
C ALA A 68 -7.16 7.60 9.05
N PHE A 69 -7.42 7.63 7.74
CA PHE A 69 -7.51 8.83 6.91
C PHE A 69 -8.94 9.13 6.43
N GLN A 70 -9.94 8.49 7.02
CA GLN A 70 -11.31 8.53 6.49
C GLN A 70 -11.90 9.95 6.52
N GLY A 71 -12.49 10.33 5.38
CA GLY A 71 -13.20 11.60 5.24
C GLY A 71 -12.29 12.84 5.15
N LEU A 72 -10.99 12.68 4.95
CA LEU A 72 -10.05 13.76 4.68
C LEU A 72 -10.10 14.24 3.22
N ARG A 73 -11.23 14.81 2.82
CA ARG A 73 -11.49 15.24 1.43
C ARG A 73 -10.58 16.38 0.94
N SER A 74 -9.98 17.13 1.87
CA SER A 74 -9.07 18.27 1.60
C SER A 74 -7.60 17.90 1.64
N LEU A 75 -7.25 16.64 1.91
CA LEU A 75 -5.87 16.19 2.05
C LEU A 75 -5.19 16.22 0.68
N ASN A 76 -4.10 16.98 0.57
CA ASN A 76 -3.31 17.13 -0.64
C ASN A 76 -2.04 16.28 -0.60
N SER A 77 -1.46 16.10 0.59
CA SER A 77 -0.15 15.45 0.76
C SER A 77 -0.15 14.48 1.93
N LEU A 78 0.18 13.22 1.64
CA LEU A 78 0.38 12.17 2.63
C LEU A 78 1.79 11.60 2.48
N VAL A 79 2.60 11.79 3.52
CA VAL A 79 4.01 11.40 3.54
C VAL A 79 4.22 10.31 4.58
N LEU A 80 4.57 9.11 4.14
CA LEU A 80 4.72 7.89 4.95
C LEU A 80 6.06 7.18 4.69
N TYR A 81 7.01 7.83 4.02
CA TYR A 81 8.29 7.20 3.67
C TYR A 81 9.17 6.90 4.90
N GLY A 82 10.06 5.92 4.79
CA GLY A 82 10.99 5.59 5.86
C GLY A 82 10.27 4.99 7.09
N ASN A 83 9.32 4.10 6.84
CA ASN A 83 8.57 3.39 7.87
C ASN A 83 8.77 1.86 7.71
N LYS A 84 7.98 1.06 8.43
CA LYS A 84 8.03 -0.42 8.41
C LYS A 84 6.75 -1.03 7.85
N ILE A 85 6.00 -0.30 7.02
CA ILE A 85 4.70 -0.72 6.50
C ILE A 85 4.91 -1.92 5.59
N THR A 86 4.25 -3.04 5.91
CA THR A 86 4.32 -4.29 5.13
C THR A 86 3.15 -4.43 4.17
N GLU A 87 1.99 -3.90 4.52
CA GLU A 87 0.77 -3.95 3.73
C GLU A 87 -0.06 -2.67 3.86
N LEU A 88 -0.88 -2.39 2.85
CA LEU A 88 -1.82 -1.27 2.84
C LEU A 88 -3.22 -1.83 3.07
N PRO A 89 -3.92 -1.49 4.17
CA PRO A 89 -5.25 -2.01 4.44
C PRO A 89 -6.24 -1.69 3.31
N LYS A 90 -7.27 -2.53 3.16
CA LYS A 90 -8.35 -2.30 2.20
C LYS A 90 -9.02 -0.95 2.51
N GLY A 91 -9.09 -0.09 1.49
CA GLY A 91 -9.76 1.20 1.59
C GLY A 91 -9.02 2.29 2.38
N VAL A 92 -7.75 2.07 2.76
CA VAL A 92 -6.97 3.04 3.55
C VAL A 92 -6.85 4.43 2.89
N PHE A 93 -7.00 4.51 1.58
CA PHE A 93 -6.95 5.75 0.80
C PHE A 93 -8.31 6.15 0.19
N ASP A 94 -9.39 5.48 0.57
CA ASP A 94 -10.72 5.76 0.03
C ASP A 94 -11.19 7.16 0.47
N GLY A 95 -11.84 7.88 -0.45
CA GLY A 95 -12.33 9.24 -0.22
C GLY A 95 -11.27 10.34 -0.24
N LEU A 96 -9.99 10.03 -0.47
CA LEU A 96 -8.90 11.02 -0.57
C LEU A 96 -8.84 11.69 -1.96
N TYR A 97 -9.97 12.23 -2.43
CA TYR A 97 -10.14 12.74 -3.80
C TYR A 97 -9.22 13.92 -4.15
N SER A 98 -8.78 14.71 -3.17
CA SER A 98 -7.88 15.85 -3.40
C SER A 98 -6.40 15.50 -3.30
N LEU A 99 -6.05 14.24 -3.02
CA LEU A 99 -4.67 13.85 -2.79
C LEU A 99 -3.85 13.99 -4.07
N GLN A 100 -2.75 14.75 -3.98
CA GLN A 100 -1.83 15.03 -5.08
C GLN A 100 -0.47 14.34 -4.89
N LEU A 101 -0.05 14.16 -3.64
CA LEU A 101 1.23 13.57 -3.28
C LEU A 101 1.04 12.39 -2.31
N LEU A 102 1.49 11.21 -2.72
CA LEU A 102 1.54 10.02 -1.87
C LEU A 102 2.94 9.40 -1.89
N LEU A 103 3.64 9.53 -0.75
CA LEU A 103 5.00 9.01 -0.58
C LEU A 103 5.01 7.79 0.35
N LEU A 104 5.18 6.61 -0.23
CA LEU A 104 5.25 5.30 0.44
C LEU A 104 6.64 4.65 0.31
N ASN A 105 7.64 5.38 -0.18
CA ASN A 105 8.97 4.83 -0.43
C ASN A 105 9.73 4.44 0.85
N ALA A 106 10.75 3.59 0.72
CA ALA A 106 11.54 3.10 1.86
C ALA A 106 10.63 2.49 2.94
N ASN A 107 9.80 1.53 2.53
CA ASN A 107 8.93 0.73 3.39
C ASN A 107 9.17 -0.76 3.07
N LYS A 108 8.31 -1.65 3.56
CA LYS A 108 8.39 -3.10 3.34
C LYS A 108 7.16 -3.62 2.61
N ILE A 109 6.50 -2.78 1.82
CA ILE A 109 5.26 -3.13 1.13
C ILE A 109 5.57 -4.25 0.15
N HIS A 110 5.01 -5.42 0.38
CA HIS A 110 5.21 -6.58 -0.50
C HIS A 110 4.13 -6.66 -1.58
N CYS A 111 3.02 -5.93 -1.41
CA CYS A 111 1.92 -5.97 -2.34
C CYS A 111 1.01 -4.75 -2.37
N VAL A 112 0.35 -4.55 -3.51
CA VAL A 112 -0.61 -3.45 -3.75
C VAL A 112 -1.88 -4.02 -4.40
N ARG A 113 -3.03 -3.81 -3.74
CA ARG A 113 -4.34 -4.26 -4.23
C ARG A 113 -4.77 -3.49 -5.48
N ALA A 114 -5.54 -4.13 -6.35
CA ALA A 114 -6.01 -3.52 -7.61
C ALA A 114 -6.85 -2.25 -7.39
N ASN A 115 -7.55 -2.15 -6.28
CA ASN A 115 -8.41 -1.02 -5.93
C ASN A 115 -7.77 -0.03 -4.95
N ALA A 116 -6.49 -0.21 -4.57
CA ALA A 116 -5.84 0.60 -3.54
C ALA A 116 -5.83 2.11 -3.85
N PHE A 117 -5.90 2.50 -5.13
CA PHE A 117 -5.81 3.89 -5.57
C PHE A 117 -7.05 4.37 -6.34
N THR A 118 -8.19 3.70 -6.15
CA THR A 118 -9.42 3.93 -6.95
C THR A 118 -9.90 5.38 -6.90
N ASP A 119 -9.83 6.01 -5.73
CA ASP A 119 -10.32 7.37 -5.49
C ASP A 119 -9.27 8.46 -5.70
N LEU A 120 -8.01 8.10 -5.95
CA LEU A 120 -6.87 9.01 -6.04
C LEU A 120 -6.75 9.66 -7.43
N GLN A 121 -7.84 10.24 -7.91
CA GLN A 121 -7.95 10.74 -9.29
C GLN A 121 -7.07 11.96 -9.57
N ASN A 122 -6.79 12.76 -8.53
CA ASN A 122 -5.96 13.96 -8.59
C ASN A 122 -4.48 13.72 -8.22
N LEU A 123 -4.08 12.45 -8.04
CA LEU A 123 -2.72 12.11 -7.63
C LEU A 123 -1.74 12.43 -8.75
N SER A 124 -0.79 13.33 -8.49
CA SER A 124 0.26 13.75 -9.43
C SER A 124 1.54 12.94 -9.23
N LEU A 125 1.88 12.59 -7.99
CA LEU A 125 3.09 11.83 -7.68
C LEU A 125 2.79 10.68 -6.71
N LEU A 126 3.14 9.47 -7.15
CA LEU A 126 3.12 8.25 -6.36
C LEU A 126 4.54 7.67 -6.25
N SER A 127 5.03 7.51 -5.03
CA SER A 127 6.34 6.90 -4.79
C SER A 127 6.19 5.58 -4.02
N LEU A 128 6.46 4.47 -4.71
CA LEU A 128 6.57 3.12 -4.13
C LEU A 128 8.03 2.60 -4.18
N TYR A 129 8.99 3.50 -4.42
CA TYR A 129 10.41 3.20 -4.48
C TYR A 129 10.92 2.51 -3.22
N ASP A 130 11.85 1.57 -3.35
CA ASP A 130 12.48 0.87 -2.20
C ASP A 130 11.43 0.23 -1.29
N ASN A 131 10.75 -0.78 -1.84
CA ASN A 131 9.78 -1.62 -1.17
C ASN A 131 10.07 -3.09 -1.51
N LYS A 132 9.14 -4.01 -1.24
CA LYS A 132 9.27 -5.45 -1.48
C LYS A 132 8.25 -5.96 -2.51
N ILE A 133 7.76 -5.08 -3.38
CA ILE A 133 6.70 -5.40 -4.34
C ILE A 133 7.22 -6.35 -5.41
N GLN A 134 6.58 -7.52 -5.52
CA GLN A 134 6.90 -8.51 -6.53
C GLN A 134 6.02 -8.39 -7.78
N THR A 135 4.75 -8.03 -7.61
CA THR A 135 3.81 -7.81 -8.71
C THR A 135 2.89 -6.63 -8.42
N VAL A 136 2.27 -6.08 -9.45
CA VAL A 136 1.19 -5.09 -9.33
C VAL A 136 0.01 -5.61 -10.13
N ALA A 137 -1.15 -5.68 -9.48
CA ALA A 137 -2.37 -6.18 -10.11
C ALA A 137 -2.79 -5.30 -11.29
N LYS A 138 -3.30 -5.92 -12.35
CA LYS A 138 -3.82 -5.18 -13.52
C LYS A 138 -4.96 -4.26 -13.07
N GLY A 139 -4.92 -3.01 -13.50
CA GLY A 139 -5.93 -2.01 -13.15
C GLY A 139 -5.58 -1.13 -11.94
N THR A 140 -4.52 -1.47 -11.18
CA THR A 140 -4.09 -0.67 -10.00
C THR A 140 -3.90 0.82 -10.30
N PHE A 141 -3.44 1.16 -11.51
CA PHE A 141 -3.21 2.56 -11.93
C PHE A 141 -4.31 3.13 -12.85
N ALA A 142 -5.42 2.42 -13.06
CA ALA A 142 -6.45 2.83 -14.01
C ALA A 142 -7.17 4.12 -13.59
N SER A 143 -7.34 4.36 -12.29
CA SER A 143 -8.00 5.56 -11.77
C SER A 143 -7.09 6.78 -11.62
N LEU A 144 -5.77 6.62 -11.77
CA LEU A 144 -4.79 7.68 -11.59
C LEU A 144 -4.74 8.60 -12.83
N ARG A 145 -5.77 9.45 -13.00
CA ARG A 145 -5.94 10.26 -14.22
C ARG A 145 -4.97 11.45 -14.30
N ALA A 146 -4.57 12.00 -13.16
CA ALA A 146 -3.68 13.15 -13.08
C ALA A 146 -2.21 12.80 -12.84
N ILE A 147 -1.84 11.52 -12.91
CA ILE A 147 -0.48 11.07 -12.55
C ILE A 147 0.56 11.60 -13.53
N GLN A 148 1.63 12.18 -12.98
CA GLN A 148 2.73 12.77 -13.73
C GLN A 148 4.05 12.06 -13.40
N THR A 149 4.22 11.61 -12.16
CA THR A 149 5.46 10.98 -11.70
C THR A 149 5.18 9.71 -10.91
N LEU A 150 5.85 8.64 -11.29
CA LEU A 150 5.77 7.35 -10.62
C LEU A 150 7.18 6.87 -10.27
N HIS A 151 7.40 6.44 -9.03
CA HIS A 151 8.64 5.77 -8.65
C HIS A 151 8.36 4.32 -8.25
N LEU A 152 8.91 3.37 -9.01
CA LEU A 152 8.76 1.93 -8.75
C LEU A 152 10.09 1.20 -8.57
N ALA A 153 11.24 1.83 -8.81
CA ALA A 153 12.54 1.16 -8.70
C ALA A 153 12.84 0.68 -7.27
N GLN A 154 13.87 -0.16 -7.14
CA GLN A 154 14.18 -0.87 -5.89
C GLN A 154 13.01 -1.71 -5.36
N ASN A 155 12.34 -2.43 -6.26
CA ASN A 155 11.35 -3.46 -5.93
C ASN A 155 11.72 -4.77 -6.65
N PRO A 156 11.54 -5.94 -6.00
CA PRO A 156 11.90 -7.24 -6.55
C PRO A 156 10.87 -7.76 -7.57
N PHE A 157 10.59 -6.99 -8.63
CA PHE A 157 9.54 -7.33 -9.59
C PHE A 157 9.76 -8.67 -10.31
N ILE A 158 8.72 -9.49 -10.35
CA ILE A 158 8.60 -10.71 -11.13
C ILE A 158 7.99 -10.35 -12.48
N CYS A 159 8.82 -10.31 -13.52
CA CYS A 159 8.40 -9.95 -14.88
C CYS A 159 7.87 -11.16 -15.68
N ASP A 160 6.82 -11.78 -15.15
CA ASP A 160 6.06 -12.88 -15.78
C ASP A 160 4.90 -12.33 -16.64
N CYS A 161 3.95 -13.18 -17.04
CA CYS A 161 2.78 -12.72 -17.79
C CYS A 161 1.86 -11.77 -17.01
N ASN A 162 1.82 -11.85 -15.67
CA ASN A 162 0.96 -11.02 -14.82
C ASN A 162 1.44 -9.57 -14.81
N LEU A 163 2.75 -9.32 -14.90
CA LEU A 163 3.31 -7.97 -14.96
C LEU A 163 3.37 -7.37 -16.38
N LYS A 164 2.92 -8.11 -17.41
CA LYS A 164 2.93 -7.66 -18.81
C LYS A 164 2.22 -6.31 -18.99
N TRP A 165 1.07 -6.12 -18.34
CA TRP A 165 0.28 -4.91 -18.47
C TRP A 165 1.05 -3.68 -17.99
N LEU A 166 1.88 -3.82 -16.96
CA LEU A 166 2.66 -2.73 -16.39
C LEU A 166 3.72 -2.27 -17.40
N ALA A 167 4.38 -3.22 -18.09
CA ALA A 167 5.33 -2.88 -19.15
C ALA A 167 4.65 -2.16 -20.33
N ASP A 168 3.43 -2.55 -20.69
CA ASP A 168 2.65 -1.85 -21.71
C ASP A 168 2.25 -0.45 -21.25
N TYR A 169 1.77 -0.32 -20.01
CA TYR A 169 1.40 0.95 -19.39
C TYR A 169 2.58 1.93 -19.33
N LEU A 170 3.75 1.49 -18.84
CA LEU A 170 4.95 2.34 -18.73
C LEU A 170 5.55 2.73 -20.09
N ARG A 171 5.30 1.96 -21.15
CA ARG A 171 5.73 2.31 -22.50
C ARG A 171 4.86 3.40 -23.11
N SER A 172 3.55 3.32 -22.89
CA SER A 172 2.59 4.33 -23.34
C SER A 172 2.62 5.60 -22.48
N ASN A 173 3.00 5.46 -21.21
CA ASN A 173 3.06 6.56 -20.24
C ASN A 173 4.48 6.63 -19.66
N PRO A 174 5.37 7.48 -20.21
CA PRO A 174 6.76 7.62 -19.75
C PRO A 174 6.86 8.44 -18.44
N ILE A 175 6.03 8.09 -17.45
CA ILE A 175 5.91 8.77 -16.15
C ILE A 175 6.75 8.13 -15.05
N GLU A 176 7.28 6.92 -15.28
CA GLU A 176 8.14 6.24 -14.32
C GLU A 176 9.59 6.72 -14.48
N THR A 177 10.07 7.45 -13.48
CA THR A 177 11.35 8.19 -13.57
C THR A 177 12.48 7.55 -12.76
N SER A 178 12.17 6.59 -11.87
CA SER A 178 13.16 5.97 -10.98
C SER A 178 13.88 4.77 -11.61
N GLY A 179 13.40 4.25 -12.74
CA GLY A 179 14.06 3.20 -13.52
C GLY A 179 13.75 1.79 -13.02
N ALA A 180 12.46 1.44 -12.92
CA ALA A 180 11.97 0.15 -12.47
C ALA A 180 12.54 -1.02 -13.29
N ARG A 181 13.02 -2.06 -12.61
CA ARG A 181 13.71 -3.22 -13.21
C ARG A 181 13.11 -4.53 -12.73
N CYS A 182 13.20 -5.55 -13.57
CA CYS A 182 12.86 -6.91 -13.19
C CYS A 182 13.94 -7.50 -12.27
N ALA A 183 13.54 -8.14 -11.18
CA ALA A 183 14.43 -9.00 -10.39
C ALA A 183 14.42 -10.43 -10.92
N SER A 184 13.26 -10.91 -11.35
CA SER A 184 13.09 -12.24 -11.93
C SER A 184 12.15 -12.18 -13.16
N PRO A 185 12.09 -13.23 -14.00
CA PRO A 185 13.00 -14.38 -14.05
C PRO A 185 14.40 -14.00 -14.51
N ARG A 186 15.41 -14.90 -14.34
CA ARG A 186 16.83 -14.64 -14.69
C ARG A 186 17.04 -14.04 -16.09
N ARG A 187 16.26 -14.48 -17.08
CA ARG A 187 16.29 -13.96 -18.47
C ARG A 187 15.95 -12.47 -18.61
N LEU A 188 15.21 -11.91 -17.65
CA LEU A 188 14.81 -10.49 -17.61
C LEU A 188 15.48 -9.71 -16.47
N ALA A 189 16.21 -10.38 -15.59
CA ALA A 189 16.86 -9.75 -14.43
C ALA A 189 17.66 -8.50 -14.84
N ASN A 190 17.55 -7.45 -14.03
CA ASN A 190 18.15 -6.13 -14.21
C ASN A 190 17.73 -5.34 -15.46
N LYS A 191 16.83 -5.85 -16.31
CA LYS A 191 16.28 -5.08 -17.44
C LYS A 191 15.18 -4.13 -16.98
N ARG A 192 15.14 -2.92 -17.54
CA ARG A 192 14.10 -1.91 -17.23
C ARG A 192 12.75 -2.37 -17.78
N ILE A 193 11.71 -2.34 -16.95
CA ILE A 193 10.39 -2.90 -17.28
C ILE A 193 9.81 -2.26 -18.55
N GLY A 194 9.80 -0.92 -18.64
CA GLY A 194 9.27 -0.19 -19.80
C GLY A 194 10.01 -0.44 -21.13
N GLN A 195 11.25 -0.94 -21.08
CA GLN A 195 12.07 -1.23 -22.27
C GLN A 195 11.94 -2.68 -22.76
N ILE A 196 11.31 -3.57 -21.98
CA ILE A 196 11.13 -4.97 -22.37
C ILE A 196 9.91 -5.08 -23.29
N LYS A 197 10.07 -5.75 -24.43
CA LYS A 197 8.95 -6.04 -25.35
C LYS A 197 7.93 -6.96 -24.67
N SER A 198 6.63 -6.65 -24.79
CA SER A 198 5.54 -7.34 -24.08
C SER A 198 5.50 -8.85 -24.31
N LYS A 199 5.89 -9.32 -25.51
CA LYS A 199 5.98 -10.77 -25.84
C LYS A 199 6.99 -11.57 -25.01
N LYS A 200 7.87 -10.89 -24.26
CA LYS A 200 8.84 -11.49 -23.35
C LYS A 200 8.27 -11.72 -21.96
N PHE A 201 7.14 -11.13 -21.60
CA PHE A 201 6.44 -11.41 -20.34
C PHE A 201 5.59 -12.67 -20.53
N ARG A 202 6.00 -13.78 -19.89
CA ARG A 202 5.43 -15.12 -20.06
C ARG A 202 5.37 -15.79 -18.70
N CYS A 203 4.30 -16.54 -18.44
CA CYS A 203 4.21 -17.44 -17.30
C CYS A 203 4.56 -18.84 -17.81
N SER A 204 5.56 -19.49 -17.21
CA SER A 204 5.89 -20.88 -17.51
C SER A 204 5.86 -21.68 -16.22
N ALA A 205 5.24 -22.86 -16.24
CA ALA A 205 5.27 -23.80 -15.11
C ALA A 205 6.70 -24.29 -14.78
N LYS A 206 7.69 -24.05 -15.66
CA LYS A 206 9.10 -24.43 -15.49
C LYS A 206 10.00 -23.28 -15.01
N GLU A 207 9.50 -22.05 -14.91
CA GLU A 207 10.31 -20.90 -14.46
C GLU A 207 10.46 -20.94 -12.94
N GLN A 208 11.67 -21.26 -12.45
CA GLN A 208 12.02 -21.10 -11.05
C GLN A 208 12.06 -19.61 -10.71
N TYR A 209 11.04 -19.11 -10.02
CA TYR A 209 10.99 -17.76 -9.47
C TYR A 209 11.92 -17.66 -8.25
N PHE A 210 13.23 -17.77 -8.47
CA PHE A 210 14.22 -17.62 -7.40
C PHE A 210 14.46 -16.13 -7.15
N ILE A 211 13.97 -15.61 -6.03
CA ILE A 211 14.33 -14.29 -5.51
C ILE A 211 15.29 -14.53 -4.34
N PRO A 212 16.57 -14.14 -4.43
CA PRO A 212 17.51 -14.28 -3.32
C PRO A 212 17.01 -13.47 -2.11
N GLY A 213 16.86 -14.12 -0.94
CA GLY A 213 16.52 -13.45 0.31
C GLY A 213 15.03 -13.29 0.64
N THR A 214 14.12 -13.98 -0.07
CA THR A 214 12.69 -14.08 0.31
C THR A 214 12.32 -15.56 0.42
N GLU A 215 11.92 -16.03 1.61
CA GLU A 215 11.61 -17.45 1.85
C GLU A 215 10.31 -17.94 1.21
N ASP A 216 9.43 -17.07 0.69
CA ASP A 216 8.12 -17.50 0.19
C ASP A 216 7.86 -17.19 -1.29
N VAL A 217 7.81 -18.26 -2.09
CA VAL A 217 7.42 -18.31 -3.51
C VAL A 217 5.90 -18.10 -3.71
N ARG A 218 5.13 -17.84 -2.64
CA ARG A 218 3.66 -17.84 -2.64
C ARG A 218 2.96 -16.53 -2.25
N LEU A 219 3.70 -15.44 -2.02
CA LEU A 219 3.10 -14.14 -1.66
C LEU A 219 2.24 -13.50 -2.78
N ASN A 220 2.23 -14.10 -3.98
CA ASN A 220 1.49 -13.61 -5.14
C ASN A 220 -0.04 -13.80 -5.04
N ASN A 221 -0.52 -14.71 -4.18
CA ASN A 221 -1.96 -14.94 -4.01
C ASN A 221 -2.60 -14.10 -2.89
N GLU A 222 -1.86 -13.72 -1.85
CA GLU A 222 -2.44 -13.20 -0.60
C GLU A 222 -2.98 -11.77 -0.67
N CYS A 223 -2.61 -10.98 -1.67
CA CYS A 223 -3.06 -9.58 -1.72
C CYS A 223 -4.44 -9.40 -2.37
N ASN A 224 -4.78 -10.29 -3.30
CA ASN A 224 -6.05 -10.29 -4.01
C ASN A 224 -6.96 -11.45 -3.57
N SER A 225 -6.47 -12.40 -2.80
CA SER A 225 -7.36 -13.19 -1.95
C SER A 225 -7.72 -12.30 -0.77
N ASP A 226 -8.90 -11.66 -0.84
CA ASP A 226 -9.68 -11.61 0.39
C ASP A 226 -9.70 -13.06 0.91
N PRO A 227 -9.21 -13.38 2.13
CA PRO A 227 -9.53 -14.67 2.70
C PRO A 227 -11.03 -14.64 2.99
N VAL A 228 -11.82 -15.03 1.98
CA VAL A 228 -13.29 -15.10 2.06
C VAL A 228 -13.73 -16.34 2.83
N CYS A 229 -12.79 -17.21 3.20
CA CYS A 229 -13.07 -18.38 4.02
C CYS A 229 -11.82 -18.81 4.77
N PRO A 230 -11.91 -19.15 6.07
CA PRO A 230 -10.79 -19.72 6.79
C PRO A 230 -10.27 -20.99 6.10
N PRO A 231 -8.95 -21.22 6.11
CA PRO A 231 -8.36 -22.37 5.42
C PRO A 231 -8.96 -23.68 5.96
N LYS A 232 -9.45 -24.51 5.03
CA LYS A 232 -10.14 -25.80 5.26
C LYS A 232 -11.61 -25.72 5.66
N CYS A 233 -12.19 -24.52 5.83
CA CYS A 233 -13.62 -24.33 6.04
C CYS A 233 -14.37 -24.18 4.70
N ARG A 234 -15.69 -24.37 4.72
CA ARG A 234 -16.59 -24.14 3.59
C ARG A 234 -17.44 -22.90 3.88
N CYS A 235 -17.41 -21.91 3.00
CA CYS A 235 -18.18 -20.68 3.16
C CYS A 235 -19.24 -20.57 2.07
N GLU A 236 -20.51 -20.48 2.44
CA GLU A 236 -21.64 -20.27 1.54
C GLU A 236 -22.49 -19.10 2.04
N SER A 237 -22.61 -18.06 1.21
CA SER A 237 -23.35 -16.83 1.54
C SER A 237 -22.86 -16.19 2.86
N ASN A 238 -23.58 -16.40 3.97
CA ASN A 238 -23.28 -15.84 5.29
C ASN A 238 -22.92 -16.92 6.32
N VAL A 239 -22.69 -18.17 5.90
CA VAL A 239 -22.41 -19.30 6.77
C VAL A 239 -20.98 -19.78 6.55
N VAL A 240 -20.22 -19.96 7.64
CA VAL A 240 -18.85 -20.47 7.61
C VAL A 240 -18.83 -21.82 8.32
N ASP A 241 -18.84 -22.91 7.57
CA ASP A 241 -18.82 -24.27 8.09
C ASP A 241 -17.38 -24.78 8.24
N CYS A 242 -16.96 -24.93 9.50
CA CYS A 242 -15.67 -25.50 9.90
C CYS A 242 -15.81 -26.82 10.68
N SER A 243 -17.01 -27.42 10.72
CA SER A 243 -17.42 -28.49 11.65
C SER A 243 -16.53 -29.74 11.61
N ASN A 244 -15.94 -30.07 10.46
CA ASN A 244 -15.13 -31.26 10.27
C ASN A 244 -13.64 -31.11 10.63
N LEU A 245 -13.24 -29.96 11.17
CA LEU A 245 -11.82 -29.63 11.38
C LEU A 245 -11.31 -29.83 12.82
N ARG A 246 -12.17 -30.28 13.75
CA ARG A 246 -11.82 -30.48 15.19
C ARG A 246 -11.03 -29.30 15.76
N LEU A 247 -11.51 -28.09 15.49
CA LEU A 247 -10.83 -26.86 15.90
C LEU A 247 -11.02 -26.63 17.40
N ASN A 248 -9.93 -26.35 18.10
CA ASN A 248 -9.95 -25.98 19.52
C ASN A 248 -10.07 -24.46 19.75
N LYS A 249 -10.10 -23.68 18.66
CA LYS A 249 -10.20 -22.22 18.64
C LYS A 249 -10.94 -21.78 17.38
N ILE A 250 -11.61 -20.64 17.46
CA ILE A 250 -12.26 -20.01 16.30
C ILE A 250 -11.17 -19.66 15.26
N PRO A 251 -11.34 -20.05 13.98
CA PRO A 251 -10.38 -19.74 12.93
C PRO A 251 -10.19 -18.24 12.71
N GLU A 252 -8.98 -17.83 12.34
CA GLU A 252 -8.72 -16.48 11.84
C GLU A 252 -9.33 -16.30 10.44
N HIS A 253 -9.67 -15.06 10.08
CA HIS A 253 -10.24 -14.67 8.76
C HIS A 253 -11.69 -15.13 8.48
N ILE A 254 -12.59 -14.96 9.45
CA ILE A 254 -14.05 -15.08 9.24
C ILE A 254 -14.58 -13.85 8.47
N PRO A 255 -15.41 -14.04 7.42
CA PRO A 255 -16.08 -12.93 6.73
C PRO A 255 -16.90 -12.05 7.66
N SER A 256 -16.85 -10.73 7.47
CA SER A 256 -17.63 -9.78 8.30
C SER A 256 -19.14 -9.88 8.09
N SER A 257 -19.60 -10.57 7.05
CA SER A 257 -21.02 -10.85 6.77
C SER A 257 -21.52 -12.18 7.36
N THR A 258 -20.66 -12.90 8.09
CA THR A 258 -21.02 -14.19 8.69
C THR A 258 -22.05 -14.00 9.80
N THR A 259 -23.21 -14.61 9.62
CA THR A 259 -24.28 -14.63 10.64
C THR A 259 -24.30 -15.95 11.42
N GLU A 260 -23.69 -17.01 10.87
CA GLU A 260 -23.68 -18.36 11.45
C GLU A 260 -22.29 -19.02 11.28
N LEU A 261 -21.80 -19.66 12.36
CA LEU A 261 -20.49 -20.31 12.49
C LEU A 261 -20.64 -21.77 12.91
#